data_AF-A0A6N3A4K9-F1
#
_entry.id   AF-A0A6N3A4K9-F1
#
_cell.length_a   1.000
_cell.length_b   1.000
_cell.length_c   1.000
_cell.angle_alpha   90.00
_cell.angle_beta   90.00
_cell.angle_gamma   90.00
#
_symmetry.space_group_name_H-M   'P 1'
#
loop_
_entity.id
_entity.type
_entity.pdbx_description
1 polymer ?
#
loop_
_entity_poly.entity_id
_entity_poly.type
_entity_poly.pdbx_seq_one_letter_code
_entity_poly.pdbx_strand_id
1 'polypeptide(L)'
;MFLWSIALQYLIYTICILLIDHHIRYNYLFAGVTLISCVLIGWVYSVLGIFTALIAIGMLMLTFFFFSTSRQQLVYALPCGLLTSLLGDHLTSIGDFFVLKSAVVEPGDSLQYFHIALSALLSALLAFCFKKSLETWFHTVDRRMIGTIGTLILFTYYIIIFLYPFFW
;
A
#
# COMPACT_ATOMS: atom_id res chain seq x y z
N MET A 1 -3.60 4.32 21.05
CA MET A 1 -4.11 3.99 19.71
C MET A 1 -3.04 4.29 18.66
N PHE A 2 -2.46 3.25 18.04
CA PHE A 2 -2.42 2.99 16.60
C PHE A 2 -2.10 4.07 15.54
N LEU A 3 -1.84 5.33 15.90
CA LEU A 3 -1.53 6.40 14.92
C LEU A 3 -0.33 6.07 14.02
N TRP A 4 0.65 5.34 14.56
CA TRP A 4 1.92 5.05 13.87
C TRP A 4 1.83 3.92 12.85
N SER A 5 0.99 2.90 13.09
CA SER A 5 0.91 1.74 12.19
C SER A 5 0.26 2.11 10.85
N ILE A 6 -0.82 2.89 10.85
CA ILE A 6 -1.47 3.36 9.62
C ILE A 6 -0.61 4.38 8.85
N ALA A 7 0.12 5.23 9.60
CA ALA A 7 1.08 6.18 9.06
C ALA A 7 2.24 5.44 8.36
N LEU A 8 2.79 4.42 9.00
CA LEU A 8 3.81 3.54 8.41
C LEU A 8 3.27 2.80 7.19
N GLN A 9 2.03 2.31 7.24
CA GLN A 9 1.39 1.67 6.08
C GLN A 9 1.29 2.62 4.88
N TYR A 10 0.94 3.88 5.12
CA TYR A 10 0.92 4.90 4.07
C TYR A 10 2.29 5.12 3.42
N LEU A 11 3.37 5.08 4.22
CA LEU A 11 4.73 5.15 3.72
C LEU A 11 5.11 3.90 2.91
N ILE A 12 4.73 2.71 3.38
CA ILE A 12 4.94 1.45 2.65
C ILE A 12 4.24 1.50 1.28
N TYR A 13 2.98 1.94 1.23
CA TYR A 13 2.26 2.15 -0.03
C TYR A 13 3.03 3.09 -0.97
N THR A 14 3.51 4.21 -0.45
CA THR A 14 4.26 5.19 -1.24
C THR A 14 5.54 4.59 -1.81
N ILE A 15 6.29 3.83 -1.01
CA ILE A 15 7.55 3.18 -1.41
C ILE A 15 7.29 2.10 -2.47
N CYS A 16 6.28 1.26 -2.29
CA CYS A 16 5.93 0.21 -3.25
C CYS A 16 5.55 0.79 -4.62
N ILE A 17 4.80 1.89 -4.66
CA ILE A 17 4.44 2.57 -5.91
C ILE A 17 5.69 3.19 -6.57
N LEU A 18 6.57 3.83 -5.79
CA LEU A 18 7.84 4.37 -6.28
C LEU A 18 8.73 3.29 -6.90
N LEU A 19 8.82 2.13 -6.26
CA LEU A 19 9.65 1.01 -6.72
C LEU A 19 9.19 0.46 -8.08
N ILE A 20 7.87 0.39 -8.33
CA ILE A 20 7.30 -0.30 -9.50
C ILE A 20 7.54 0.42 -10.83
N ASP A 21 7.95 1.69 -10.83
CA ASP A 21 8.49 2.51 -11.95
C ASP A 21 7.90 3.91 -11.91
N HIS A 22 8.33 4.72 -10.92
CA HIS A 22 7.89 6.12 -10.87
C HIS A 22 9.02 7.13 -10.76
N HIS A 23 9.23 7.86 -11.84
CA HIS A 23 9.97 9.12 -11.82
C HIS A 23 9.06 10.24 -11.31
N ILE A 24 9.50 10.88 -10.24
CA ILE A 24 8.78 11.97 -9.57
C ILE A 24 9.39 13.32 -9.96
N ARG A 25 8.52 14.31 -10.17
CA ARG A 25 8.88 15.71 -10.31
C ARG A 25 8.97 16.35 -8.92
N TYR A 26 9.98 17.18 -8.67
CA TYR A 26 10.16 17.92 -7.41
C TYR A 26 10.26 17.03 -6.16
N ASN A 27 11.30 16.18 -6.11
CA ASN A 27 11.52 15.17 -5.06
C ASN A 27 11.33 15.67 -3.62
N TYR A 28 11.90 16.84 -3.28
CA TYR A 28 11.79 17.39 -1.91
C TYR A 28 10.37 17.80 -1.55
N LEU A 29 9.63 18.37 -2.51
CA LEU A 29 8.26 18.80 -2.28
C LEU A 29 7.32 17.60 -2.20
N PHE A 30 7.54 16.58 -3.04
CA PHE A 30 6.85 15.30 -2.92
C PHE A 30 7.08 14.66 -1.55
N ALA A 31 8.33 14.58 -1.09
CA ALA A 31 8.65 14.02 0.22
C ALA A 31 7.96 14.80 1.36
N GLY A 32 7.97 16.13 1.29
CA GLY A 32 7.25 16.98 2.24
C GLY A 32 5.75 16.71 2.26
N VAL A 33 5.10 16.65 1.09
CA VAL A 33 3.65 16.37 0.98
C VAL A 33 3.32 14.97 1.50
N THR A 34 4.13 13.97 1.19
CA THR A 34 3.94 12.58 1.67
C THR A 34 4.07 12.49 3.19
N LEU A 35 5.06 13.18 3.79
CA LEU A 35 5.24 13.19 5.24
C LEU A 35 4.09 13.91 5.96
N ILE A 36 3.64 15.06 5.44
CA ILE A 36 2.48 15.76 5.99
C ILE A 36 1.22 14.88 5.87
N SER A 37 1.02 14.25 4.72
CA SER A 37 -0.08 13.31 4.47
C SER A 37 -0.09 12.14 5.45
N CYS A 38 1.08 11.58 5.75
CA CYS A 38 1.28 10.49 6.69
C CYS A 38 0.82 10.87 8.11
N VAL A 39 1.23 12.05 8.59
CA VAL A 39 0.81 12.57 9.90
C VAL A 39 -0.71 12.83 9.94
N LEU A 40 -1.24 13.44 8.88
CA LEU A 40 -2.69 13.71 8.77
C LEU A 40 -3.49 12.42 8.80
N ILE A 41 -3.10 11.38 8.06
CA ILE A 41 -3.80 10.09 8.05
C ILE A 41 -3.75 9.41 9.40
N GLY A 42 -2.59 9.45 10.08
CA GLY A 42 -2.48 8.98 11.45
C GLY A 42 -3.53 9.63 12.36
N TRP A 43 -3.68 10.96 12.26
CA TRP A 43 -4.68 11.69 13.04
C TRP A 43 -6.12 11.32 12.64
N VAL A 44 -6.44 11.31 11.35
CA VAL A 44 -7.79 10.98 10.86
C VAL A 44 -8.18 9.55 11.25
N TYR A 45 -7.23 8.61 11.34
CA TYR A 45 -7.50 7.22 11.75
C TYR A 45 -8.13 7.14 13.14
N SER A 46 -7.73 8.01 14.06
CA SER A 46 -8.32 8.07 15.40
C SER A 46 -9.81 8.45 15.40
N VAL A 47 -10.29 9.09 14.32
CA VAL A 47 -11.67 9.57 14.19
C VAL A 47 -12.51 8.63 13.33
N LEU A 48 -11.98 8.16 12.19
CA LEU A 48 -12.74 7.43 11.17
C LEU A 48 -12.42 5.92 11.10
N GLY A 49 -11.44 5.44 11.86
CA GLY A 49 -11.06 4.02 11.89
C GLY A 49 -10.76 3.48 10.49
N ILE A 50 -11.31 2.32 10.14
CA ILE A 50 -11.03 1.61 8.88
C ILE A 50 -11.40 2.41 7.62
N PHE A 51 -12.33 3.37 7.71
CA PHE A 51 -12.68 4.24 6.57
C PHE A 51 -11.55 5.16 6.13
N THR A 52 -10.54 5.37 6.99
CA THR A 52 -9.34 6.12 6.60
C THR A 52 -8.50 5.46 5.52
N ALA A 53 -8.64 4.16 5.30
CA ALA A 53 -7.99 3.48 4.18
C ALA A 53 -8.43 4.08 2.83
N LEU A 54 -9.71 4.45 2.67
CA LEU A 54 -10.21 5.11 1.46
C LEU A 54 -9.62 6.51 1.28
N ILE A 55 -9.53 7.27 2.38
CA ILE A 55 -8.93 8.61 2.39
C ILE A 55 -7.44 8.51 2.04
N ALA A 56 -6.73 7.54 2.61
CA ALA A 56 -5.33 7.27 2.33
C ALA A 56 -5.09 6.94 0.84
N ILE A 57 -5.90 6.06 0.25
CA ILE A 57 -5.81 5.74 -1.17
C ILE A 57 -6.12 6.96 -2.05
N GLY A 58 -7.16 7.73 -1.71
CA GLY A 58 -7.50 8.96 -2.43
C GLY A 58 -6.37 9.99 -2.38
N MET A 59 -5.76 10.19 -1.20
CA MET A 59 -4.61 11.07 -1.01
C MET A 59 -3.37 10.59 -1.76
N LEU A 60 -3.08 9.29 -1.75
CA LEU A 60 -1.99 8.71 -2.56
C LEU A 60 -2.22 8.96 -4.04
N MET A 61 -3.44 8.73 -4.53
CA MET A 61 -3.80 8.96 -5.92
C MET A 61 -3.60 10.41 -6.32
N LEU A 62 -4.06 11.37 -5.50
CA LEU A 62 -3.84 12.80 -5.74
C LEU A 62 -2.36 13.17 -5.70
N THR A 63 -1.63 12.69 -4.69
CA THR A 63 -0.19 12.96 -4.53
C THR A 63 0.58 12.48 -5.76
N PHE A 64 0.40 11.22 -6.15
CA PHE A 64 1.04 10.72 -7.36
C PHE A 64 0.51 11.38 -8.64
N PHE A 65 -0.77 11.75 -8.72
CA PHE A 65 -1.29 12.46 -9.90
C PHE A 65 -0.60 13.81 -10.13
N PHE A 66 -0.32 14.57 -9.08
CA PHE A 66 0.34 15.88 -9.18
C PHE A 66 1.86 15.78 -9.39
N PHE A 67 2.51 14.80 -8.78
CA PHE A 67 3.97 14.67 -8.78
C PHE A 67 4.52 13.69 -9.82
N SER A 68 3.64 12.91 -10.48
CA SER A 68 4.00 12.01 -11.56
C SER A 68 4.53 12.73 -12.78
N THR A 69 5.63 12.21 -13.34
CA THR A 69 6.14 12.66 -14.65
C THR A 69 5.34 12.06 -15.81
N SER A 70 4.70 10.90 -15.63
CA SER A 70 3.90 10.21 -16.65
C SER A 70 2.61 9.63 -16.08
N ARG A 71 1.47 10.17 -16.55
CA ARG A 71 0.14 9.69 -16.16
C ARG A 71 -0.13 8.24 -16.60
N GLN A 72 0.49 7.81 -17.70
CA GLN A 72 0.30 6.45 -18.21
C GLN A 72 0.98 5.41 -17.31
N GLN A 73 2.11 5.75 -16.71
CA GLN A 73 2.79 4.86 -15.76
C GLN A 73 2.00 4.72 -14.44
N LEU A 74 1.31 5.79 -14.04
CA LEU A 74 0.51 5.79 -12.83
C LEU A 74 -0.63 4.75 -12.86
N VAL A 75 -1.22 4.51 -14.04
CA VAL A 75 -2.36 3.61 -14.21
C VAL A 75 -2.07 2.19 -13.72
N TYR A 76 -0.84 1.71 -13.84
CA TYR A 76 -0.45 0.39 -13.34
C TYR A 76 0.41 0.46 -12.07
N ALA A 77 1.27 1.46 -11.93
CA ALA A 77 2.15 1.56 -10.77
C ALA A 77 1.37 1.73 -9.46
N LEU A 78 0.29 2.52 -9.48
CA LEU A 78 -0.55 2.73 -8.31
C LEU A 78 -1.26 1.45 -7.86
N PRO A 79 -2.07 0.76 -8.70
CA PRO A 79 -2.73 -0.46 -8.27
C PRO A 79 -1.75 -1.59 -7.94
N CYS A 80 -0.68 -1.75 -8.72
CA CYS A 80 0.30 -2.79 -8.43
C CYS A 80 1.09 -2.51 -7.14
N GLY A 81 1.42 -1.25 -6.85
CA GLY A 81 2.12 -0.88 -5.61
C GLY A 81 1.27 -1.10 -4.36
N LEU A 82 -0.03 -0.83 -4.46
CA LEU A 82 -0.98 -1.14 -3.39
C LEU A 82 -1.16 -2.66 -3.22
N LEU A 83 -1.26 -3.42 -4.32
CA LEU A 83 -1.40 -4.88 -4.26
C LEU A 83 -0.17 -5.57 -3.67
N THR A 84 1.04 -5.15 -4.04
CA THR A 84 2.27 -5.73 -3.47
C THR A 84 2.40 -5.41 -1.99
N SER A 85 1.95 -4.23 -1.57
CA SER A 85 1.87 -3.91 -0.15
C SER A 85 0.89 -4.80 0.60
N LEU A 86 -0.35 -4.93 0.12
CA LEU A 86 -1.36 -5.82 0.73
C LEU A 86 -0.91 -7.27 0.77
N LEU A 87 -0.27 -7.75 -0.30
CA LEU A 87 0.25 -9.12 -0.34
C LEU A 87 1.36 -9.33 0.68
N GLY A 88 2.26 -8.36 0.87
CA GLY A 88 3.30 -8.42 1.90
C GLY A 88 2.71 -8.48 3.32
N ASP A 89 1.64 -7.72 3.57
CA ASP A 89 0.92 -7.71 4.84
C ASP A 89 0.26 -9.06 5.15
N HIS A 90 -0.41 -9.65 4.16
CA HIS A 90 -1.00 -10.98 4.29
C HIS A 90 0.04 -12.09 4.45
N LEU A 91 1.16 -12.03 3.72
CA LEU A 91 2.26 -12.99 3.88
C LEU A 91 2.88 -12.90 5.27
N THR A 92 3.00 -11.70 5.81
CA THR A 92 3.48 -11.48 7.17
C THR A 92 2.51 -12.06 8.18
N SER A 93 1.21 -11.86 7.98
CA SER A 93 0.16 -12.46 8.83
C SER A 93 0.23 -13.99 8.84
N ILE A 94 0.55 -14.62 7.71
CA ILE A 94 0.80 -16.07 7.63
C ILE A 94 2.05 -16.44 8.42
N GLY A 95 3.13 -15.67 8.29
CA GLY A 95 4.36 -15.86 9.07
C GLY A 95 4.12 -15.79 10.57
N ASP A 96 3.35 -14.80 11.01
CA ASP A 96 2.96 -14.62 12.42
C ASP A 96 2.15 -15.79 12.94
N PHE A 97 1.24 -16.35 12.13
CA PHE A 97 0.50 -17.55 12.50
C PHE A 97 1.43 -18.75 12.79
N PHE A 98 2.50 -18.92 12.00
CA PHE A 98 3.47 -20.00 12.22
C PHE A 98 4.38 -19.76 13.44
N VAL A 99 4.74 -18.50 13.72
CA VAL A 99 5.68 -18.14 14.80
C VAL A 99 4.96 -18.03 16.15
N LEU A 100 3.79 -17.38 16.17
CA LEU A 100 3.08 -16.99 17.39
C LEU A 100 1.88 -17.89 17.71
N LYS A 101 1.49 -18.79 16.79
CA LYS A 101 0.25 -19.60 16.88
C LYS A 101 -1.03 -18.76 17.12
N SER A 102 -0.94 -17.46 16.88
CA SER A 102 -2.02 -16.49 16.98
C SER A 102 -2.21 -15.88 15.60
N ALA A 103 -3.47 -15.77 15.17
CA ALA A 103 -3.83 -15.13 13.91
C ALA A 103 -3.95 -13.59 14.05
N VAL A 104 -3.87 -13.06 15.27
CA VAL A 104 -4.15 -11.65 15.56
C VAL A 104 -3.05 -11.09 16.46
N VAL A 105 -2.24 -10.18 15.92
CA VAL A 105 -1.31 -9.38 16.73
C VAL A 105 -2.12 -8.28 17.42
N GLU A 106 -2.11 -8.28 18.75
CA GLU A 106 -2.89 -7.30 19.51
C GLU A 106 -2.28 -5.89 19.43
N PRO A 107 -3.13 -4.85 19.48
CA PRO A 107 -2.71 -3.47 19.57
C PRO A 107 -1.68 -3.18 20.67
N GLY A 108 -0.50 -2.69 20.30
CA GLY A 108 0.50 -2.21 21.27
C GLY A 108 1.52 -3.26 21.72
N ASP A 109 1.44 -4.47 21.17
CA ASP A 109 2.44 -5.50 21.40
C ASP A 109 3.72 -5.21 20.60
N SER A 110 4.91 -5.54 21.13
CA SER A 110 6.17 -5.29 20.42
C SER A 110 6.24 -6.02 19.07
N LEU A 111 5.48 -7.11 18.97
CA LEU A 111 5.29 -7.93 17.78
C LEU A 111 4.65 -7.16 16.63
N GLN A 112 3.88 -6.12 16.90
CA GLN A 112 3.27 -5.28 15.87
C GLN A 112 4.32 -4.51 15.05
N TYR A 113 5.38 -4.03 15.70
CA TYR A 113 6.47 -3.35 14.99
C TYR A 113 7.29 -4.33 14.16
N PHE A 114 7.46 -5.56 14.66
CA PHE A 114 8.10 -6.64 13.90
C PHE A 114 7.26 -7.02 12.67
N HIS A 115 5.94 -7.17 12.84
CA HIS A 115 5.01 -7.40 11.75
C HIS A 115 5.12 -6.31 10.68
N ILE A 116 5.02 -5.04 11.06
CA ILE A 116 5.11 -3.92 10.11
C ILE A 116 6.47 -3.92 9.39
N ALA A 117 7.57 -4.19 10.09
CA ALA A 117 8.90 -4.24 9.48
C ALA A 117 9.04 -5.41 8.48
N LEU A 118 8.53 -6.59 8.83
CA LEU A 118 8.54 -7.77 7.96
C LEU A 118 7.60 -7.59 6.76
N SER A 119 6.42 -7.01 6.98
CA SER A 119 5.46 -6.60 5.96
C SER A 119 6.11 -5.62 4.98
N ALA A 120 6.73 -4.55 5.48
CA ALA A 120 7.45 -3.60 4.64
C ALA A 120 8.54 -4.26 3.79
N LEU A 121 9.34 -5.17 4.37
CA LEU A 121 10.39 -5.90 3.65
C LEU A 121 9.79 -6.78 2.54
N LEU A 122 8.77 -7.58 2.86
CA LEU A 122 8.10 -8.46 1.90
C LEU A 122 7.42 -7.65 0.79
N SER A 123 6.73 -6.57 1.13
CA SER A 123 6.10 -5.66 0.18
C SER A 123 7.12 -5.02 -0.76
N ALA A 124 8.28 -4.60 -0.26
CA ALA A 124 9.34 -4.03 -1.08
C ALA A 124 9.98 -5.07 -2.02
N LEU A 125 10.23 -6.29 -1.52
CA LEU A 125 10.72 -7.41 -2.34
C LEU A 125 9.73 -7.78 -3.45
N LEU A 126 8.44 -7.86 -3.12
CA LEU A 126 7.38 -8.12 -4.09
C LEU A 126 7.28 -7.01 -5.14
N ALA A 127 7.33 -5.74 -4.72
CA ALA A 127 7.36 -4.60 -5.63
C ALA A 127 8.56 -4.65 -6.59
N PHE A 128 9.75 -5.00 -6.08
CA PHE A 128 10.95 -5.16 -6.90
C PHE A 128 10.83 -6.33 -7.89
N CYS A 129 10.37 -7.49 -7.44
CA CYS A 129 10.11 -8.64 -8.31
C CYS A 129 9.08 -8.30 -9.39
N PHE A 130 8.01 -7.58 -9.03
CA PHE A 130 6.98 -7.16 -9.97
C PHE A 130 7.52 -6.18 -11.01
N LYS A 131 8.31 -5.19 -10.61
CA LYS A 131 9.03 -4.28 -11.51
C LYS A 131 9.86 -5.08 -12.53
N LYS A 132 10.70 -6.00 -12.05
CA LYS A 132 11.57 -6.81 -12.91
C LYS A 132 10.78 -7.68 -13.88
N SER A 133 9.66 -8.27 -13.43
CA SER A 133 8.75 -9.03 -14.28
C SER A 133 8.11 -8.16 -15.36
N LEU A 134 7.69 -6.93 -15.02
CA LEU A 134 7.15 -5.97 -16.00
C LEU A 134 8.19 -5.58 -17.05
N GLU A 135 9.43 -5.37 -16.62
CA GLU A 135 10.53 -4.99 -17.49
C GLU A 135 11.05 -6.14 -18.36
N THR A 136 10.89 -7.40 -17.97
CA THR A 136 11.53 -8.53 -18.68
C THR A 136 10.52 -9.41 -19.42
N TRP A 137 9.35 -9.69 -18.81
CA TRP A 137 8.42 -10.72 -19.28
C TRP A 137 7.16 -10.14 -19.92
N PHE A 138 6.77 -8.93 -19.52
CA PHE A 138 5.51 -8.30 -19.94
C PHE A 138 5.69 -7.17 -20.95
N HIS A 139 6.78 -7.14 -21.72
CA HIS A 139 6.96 -6.15 -22.80
C HIS A 139 5.80 -6.13 -23.80
N THR A 140 5.14 -7.27 -24.00
CA THR A 140 4.03 -7.47 -24.93
C THR A 140 2.65 -7.22 -24.33
N VAL A 141 2.54 -7.13 -23.00
CA VAL A 141 1.26 -6.98 -22.30
C VAL A 141 0.97 -5.51 -22.06
N ASP A 142 -0.24 -5.06 -22.42
CA ASP A 142 -0.65 -3.68 -22.24
C ASP A 142 -0.64 -3.33 -20.74
N ARG A 143 0.22 -2.39 -20.36
CA ARG A 143 0.33 -1.89 -18.99
C ARG A 143 -1.00 -1.34 -18.48
N ARG A 144 -1.87 -0.81 -19.35
CA ARG A 144 -3.22 -0.38 -18.98
C ARG A 144 -4.10 -1.54 -18.54
N MET A 145 -3.98 -2.69 -19.21
CA MET A 145 -4.72 -3.90 -18.84
C MET A 145 -4.27 -4.43 -17.47
N ILE A 146 -2.96 -4.39 -17.18
CA ILE A 146 -2.43 -4.75 -15.86
C ILE A 146 -2.99 -3.80 -14.78
N GLY A 147 -3.01 -2.50 -15.06
CA GLY A 147 -3.57 -1.50 -14.16
C GLY A 147 -5.07 -1.65 -13.90
N THR A 148 -5.87 -1.93 -14.93
CA THR A 148 -7.32 -2.13 -14.77
C THR A 148 -7.64 -3.39 -13.98
N ILE A 149 -6.96 -4.51 -14.27
CA ILE A 149 -7.09 -5.75 -13.49
C ILE A 149 -6.70 -5.50 -12.03
N GLY A 150 -5.56 -4.84 -11.79
CA GLY A 150 -5.09 -4.55 -10.44
C GLY A 150 -6.07 -3.66 -9.66
N THR A 151 -6.64 -2.66 -10.32
CA THR A 151 -7.66 -1.78 -9.72
C THR A 151 -8.93 -2.56 -9.37
N LEU A 152 -9.37 -3.49 -10.22
CA LEU A 152 -10.55 -4.32 -9.97
C LEU A 152 -10.35 -5.27 -8.77
N ILE A 153 -9.15 -5.84 -8.63
CA ILE A 153 -8.79 -6.66 -7.47
C ILE A 153 -8.83 -5.82 -6.19
N LEU A 154 -8.21 -4.62 -6.19
CA LEU A 154 -8.23 -3.71 -5.04
C LEU A 154 -9.66 -3.31 -4.66
N PHE A 155 -10.47 -2.96 -5.64
CA PHE A 155 -11.85 -2.58 -5.40
C PHE A 155 -12.64 -3.72 -4.75
N THR A 156 -12.48 -4.94 -5.27
CA THR A 156 -13.11 -6.14 -4.70
C THR A 156 -12.64 -6.40 -3.27
N TYR A 157 -11.34 -6.28 -3.02
CA TYR A 157 -10.74 -6.46 -1.70
C TYR A 157 -11.32 -5.49 -0.67
N TYR A 158 -11.35 -4.19 -0.99
CA TYR A 158 -11.89 -3.18 -0.08
C TYR A 158 -13.41 -3.34 0.10
N ILE A 159 -14.17 -3.70 -0.94
CA ILE A 159 -15.60 -4.01 -0.80
C ILE A 159 -15.82 -5.11 0.24
N ILE A 160 -15.05 -6.20 0.16
CA ILE A 160 -15.17 -7.33 1.10
C ILE A 160 -14.88 -6.84 2.52
N ILE A 161 -13.79 -6.10 2.72
CA ILE A 161 -13.42 -5.56 4.04
C ILE A 161 -14.47 -4.60 4.59
N PHE A 162 -15.09 -3.76 3.75
CA PHE A 162 -16.12 -2.83 4.21
C PHE A 162 -17.48 -3.49 4.47
N LEU A 163 -17.81 -4.58 3.75
CA LEU A 163 -19.05 -5.33 3.95
C LEU A 163 -18.99 -6.32 5.11
N TYR A 164 -17.82 -6.90 5.39
CA TYR A 164 -17.64 -7.90 6.45
C TYR A 164 -18.07 -7.42 7.86
N PRO A 165 -17.76 -6.19 8.31
CA PRO A 165 -18.22 -5.70 9.62
C PRO A 165 -19.73 -5.41 9.68
N PHE A 166 -20.48 -5.53 8.58
CA PHE A 166 -21.94 -5.31 8.55
C PHE A 166 -22.74 -6.61 8.72
N PHE A 167 -22.07 -7.78 8.70
CA PHE A 167 -22.70 -9.10 8.75
C PHE A 167 -22.50 -9.84 10.09
N TRP A 168 -22.01 -9.15 11.12
CA TRP A 168 -21.92 -9.60 12.52
C TRP A 168 -22.41 -8.49 13.44
#